data_AF-A0A972WAA7-F1
#
_entry.id   AF-A0A972WAA7-F1
#
_cell.length_a   1.000
_cell.length_b   1.000
_cell.length_c   1.000
_cell.angle_alpha   90.00
_cell.angle_beta   90.00
_cell.angle_gamma   90.00
#
_symmetry.space_group_name_H-M   'P 1'
#
loop_
_entity.id
_entity.type
_entity.pdbx_description
1 polymer ?
#
loop_
_entity_poly.entity_id
_entity_poly.type
_entity_poly.pdbx_seq_one_letter_code
_entity_poly.pdbx_strand_id
1 'polypeptide(L)'
;MRCKVAASPMVKAFAQCLLFSFVFLSGSPGFAQTGQAQPLQNPAPKGQVKTYLHPIRKFTAAIPVGAELSERGESVQVSIRSRRGYIINLQTGDANPAFSLAQMIAKLETKYLGEGKPWKQKLGGRTSKLASLNAIEALYEGAGTRVKAVVARGAKTDFVIIFFAPVESFEKLEYEFNWFLSNFSPNPADLPAAERAAVLAPIQAAIAPKRFDRAEYGYTIEYPGNWDASRPSENTASFSGKTGTPAYQVVVSIQNVRPATAKTPGEATDQALKDLKASLSREAKGFKIVEEKPLTYRNGNLSLSGRQILVTYTYSGERYRKLTLILPRPTGTVAHIWSYTAPDSRFVEFRPYADAMLKSWTIKPGGG
;
A
#
# COMPACT_ATOMS: atom_id res chain seq x y z
N MET A 1 9.09 57.22 -24.75
CA MET A 1 8.98 55.82 -24.28
C MET A 1 8.74 55.85 -22.77
N ARG A 2 7.52 55.59 -22.32
CA ARG A 2 7.12 55.59 -20.90
C ARG A 2 6.92 54.14 -20.45
N CYS A 3 7.81 53.61 -19.61
CA CYS A 3 7.60 52.34 -18.95
C CYS A 3 6.84 52.60 -17.63
N LYS A 4 5.58 52.18 -17.57
CA LYS A 4 4.78 52.15 -16.35
C LYS A 4 5.05 50.81 -15.63
N VAL A 5 5.65 50.88 -14.45
CA VAL A 5 5.61 49.79 -13.47
C VAL A 5 4.39 50.02 -12.59
N ALA A 6 3.44 49.09 -12.61
CA ALA A 6 2.28 49.10 -11.73
C ALA A 6 2.42 47.97 -10.70
N ALA A 7 2.32 48.34 -9.43
CA ALA A 7 2.17 47.43 -8.30
C ALA A 7 0.68 47.12 -8.05
N SER A 8 0.39 45.87 -7.65
CA SER A 8 -0.71 45.25 -6.85
C SER A 8 -2.06 45.98 -6.66
N PRO A 9 -3.23 45.28 -6.56
CA PRO A 9 -3.57 44.41 -5.40
C PRO A 9 -4.69 43.33 -5.58
N MET A 10 -5.12 42.71 -4.45
CA MET A 10 -6.37 41.94 -4.17
C MET A 10 -6.49 40.49 -4.70
N VAL A 11 -6.64 39.42 -3.90
CA VAL A 11 -7.57 39.07 -2.78
C VAL A 11 -9.05 38.92 -3.20
N LYS A 12 -9.52 37.66 -3.24
CA LYS A 12 -10.81 37.09 -2.76
C LYS A 12 -11.53 36.18 -3.77
N ALA A 13 -11.74 34.91 -3.36
CA ALA A 13 -12.99 34.13 -3.44
C ALA A 13 -12.68 32.64 -3.14
N PHE A 14 -13.44 31.84 -2.41
CA PHE A 14 -14.59 32.01 -1.51
C PHE A 14 -14.70 30.68 -0.71
N ALA A 15 -15.20 30.76 0.52
CA ALA A 15 -15.44 29.63 1.44
C ALA A 15 -16.92 29.18 1.41
N GLN A 16 -17.17 27.90 1.71
CA GLN A 16 -18.37 27.33 2.39
C GLN A 16 -18.21 25.79 2.41
N CYS A 17 -18.66 25.00 3.39
CA CYS A 17 -19.79 25.12 4.31
C CYS A 17 -19.58 24.15 5.49
N LEU A 18 -19.99 24.52 6.71
CA LEU A 18 -20.71 23.66 7.69
C LEU A 18 -20.97 24.43 8.98
N LEU A 19 -22.25 24.71 9.22
CA LEU A 19 -22.83 25.23 10.46
C LEU A 19 -24.02 24.33 10.76
N PHE A 20 -24.11 23.79 11.97
CA PHE A 20 -25.37 23.42 12.60
C PHE A 20 -25.24 23.52 14.12
N SER A 21 -26.21 24.17 14.74
CA SER A 21 -26.36 24.42 16.17
C SER A 21 -27.35 23.44 16.77
N PHE A 22 -27.12 22.95 17.99
CA PHE A 22 -28.19 22.51 18.90
C PHE A 22 -27.82 22.72 20.38
N VAL A 23 -28.88 22.85 21.17
CA VAL A 23 -29.02 23.44 22.51
C VAL A 23 -28.71 22.43 23.63
N PHE A 24 -28.16 22.96 24.73
CA PHE A 24 -27.73 22.28 25.96
C PHE A 24 -28.85 21.59 26.76
N LEU A 25 -28.50 20.48 27.42
CA LEU A 25 -29.03 20.11 28.75
C LEU A 25 -27.90 19.47 29.59
N SER A 26 -27.81 19.95 30.83
CA SER A 26 -26.73 19.81 31.80
C SER A 26 -26.79 18.55 32.65
N GLY A 27 -25.62 18.00 33.00
CA GLY A 27 -25.44 17.05 34.11
C GLY A 27 -23.98 16.60 34.25
N SER A 28 -23.32 16.99 35.35
CA SER A 28 -22.00 16.54 35.82
C SER A 28 -22.15 16.10 37.29
N PRO A 29 -21.18 15.43 37.93
CA PRO A 29 -20.20 14.46 37.45
C PRO A 29 -20.11 13.20 38.37
N GLY A 30 -19.26 12.23 38.02
CA GLY A 30 -18.80 11.18 38.93
C GLY A 30 -17.44 10.65 38.50
N PHE A 31 -16.37 11.10 39.17
CA PHE A 31 -15.01 10.59 38.99
C PHE A 31 -14.84 9.26 39.74
N ALA A 32 -14.23 8.27 39.11
CA ALA A 32 -13.59 7.15 39.79
C ALA A 32 -12.25 6.81 39.13
N GLN A 33 -11.28 6.53 39.99
CA GLN A 33 -9.84 6.48 39.77
C GLN A 33 -9.35 5.12 39.22
N THR A 34 -8.39 5.19 38.30
CA THR A 34 -7.23 4.30 38.06
C THR A 34 -7.41 2.78 38.16
N GLY A 35 -7.34 2.12 36.99
CA GLY A 35 -6.85 0.75 36.82
C GLY A 35 -5.86 0.73 35.65
N GLN A 36 -4.69 0.12 35.83
CA GLN A 36 -3.69 -0.03 34.79
C GLN A 36 -4.27 -0.80 33.58
N ALA A 37 -4.39 -0.14 32.43
CA ALA A 37 -4.84 -0.77 31.21
C ALA A 37 -3.66 -1.45 30.50
N GLN A 38 -3.69 -2.80 30.48
CA GLN A 38 -3.02 -3.59 29.45
C GLN A 38 -3.43 -3.07 28.06
N PRO A 39 -2.58 -3.16 27.03
CA PRO A 39 -2.93 -2.69 25.69
C PRO A 39 -4.11 -3.53 25.16
N LEU A 40 -5.32 -2.98 25.29
CA LEU A 40 -6.51 -3.51 24.66
C LEU A 40 -6.25 -3.54 23.15
N GLN A 41 -6.11 -4.74 22.60
CA GLN A 41 -6.33 -4.96 21.18
C GLN A 41 -7.77 -4.52 20.88
N ASN A 42 -7.91 -3.36 20.25
CA ASN A 42 -9.23 -2.83 19.90
C ASN A 42 -9.91 -3.83 18.95
N PRO A 43 -11.10 -4.33 19.28
CA PRO A 43 -11.78 -5.32 18.46
C PRO A 43 -12.06 -4.75 17.07
N ALA A 44 -11.81 -5.56 16.03
CA ALA A 44 -12.05 -5.16 14.66
C ALA A 44 -13.53 -4.77 14.45
N PRO A 45 -13.83 -3.70 13.70
CA PRO A 45 -15.19 -3.38 13.31
C PRO A 45 -15.79 -4.55 12.52
N LYS A 46 -17.03 -4.95 12.82
CA LYS A 46 -17.72 -6.04 12.13
C LYS A 46 -18.03 -5.65 10.67
N GLY A 47 -17.34 -6.25 9.70
CA GLY A 47 -17.58 -6.07 8.26
C GLY A 47 -16.32 -6.16 7.40
N GLN A 48 -16.45 -5.98 6.08
CA GLN A 48 -15.32 -6.05 5.14
C GLN A 48 -14.48 -4.77 5.23
N VAL A 49 -13.25 -4.89 5.75
CA VAL A 49 -12.29 -3.80 5.85
C VAL A 49 -11.65 -3.55 4.48
N LYS A 50 -11.70 -2.31 3.98
CA LYS A 50 -10.99 -1.91 2.76
C LYS A 50 -9.61 -1.38 3.14
N THR A 51 -8.59 -1.68 2.34
CA THR A 51 -7.25 -1.10 2.52
C THR A 51 -7.03 -0.03 1.48
N TYR A 52 -6.57 1.15 1.92
CA TYR A 52 -6.14 2.24 1.09
C TYR A 52 -4.62 2.25 0.94
N LEU A 53 -4.12 2.52 -0.26
CA LEU A 53 -2.70 2.72 -0.57
C LEU A 53 -2.52 4.12 -1.18
N HIS A 54 -1.77 4.98 -0.51
CA HIS A 54 -1.58 6.35 -0.97
C HIS A 54 -0.74 6.39 -2.25
N PRO A 55 -1.20 7.03 -3.35
CA PRO A 55 -0.58 6.91 -4.67
C PRO A 55 0.84 7.49 -4.74
N ILE A 56 1.12 8.55 -3.96
CA ILE A 56 2.43 9.22 -3.95
C ILE A 56 3.33 8.68 -2.83
N ARG A 57 2.92 8.85 -1.57
CA ARG A 57 3.72 8.46 -0.38
C ARG A 57 3.77 6.97 -0.07
N LYS A 58 2.91 6.14 -0.69
CA LYS A 58 2.90 4.67 -0.57
C LYS A 58 2.71 4.12 0.85
N PHE A 59 2.16 4.90 1.78
CA PHE A 59 1.64 4.35 3.04
C PHE A 59 0.32 3.61 2.79
N THR A 60 -0.03 2.68 3.67
CA THR A 60 -1.34 2.03 3.69
C THR A 60 -2.13 2.40 4.92
N ALA A 61 -3.45 2.46 4.79
CA ALA A 61 -4.35 2.68 5.91
C ALA A 61 -5.60 1.81 5.74
N ALA A 62 -6.07 1.19 6.83
CA ALA A 62 -7.36 0.51 6.81
C ALA A 62 -8.50 1.53 6.87
N ILE A 63 -9.50 1.37 6.02
CA ILE A 63 -10.70 2.21 6.00
C ILE A 63 -11.74 1.56 6.92
N PRO A 64 -12.21 2.25 7.97
CA PRO A 64 -13.25 1.74 8.85
C PRO A 64 -14.49 1.30 8.07
N VAL A 65 -15.15 0.25 8.56
CA VAL A 65 -16.31 -0.34 7.89
C VAL A 65 -17.42 0.71 7.76
N GLY A 66 -17.95 0.88 6.55
CA GLY A 66 -19.01 1.84 6.25
C GLY A 66 -18.55 3.31 6.15
N ALA A 67 -17.25 3.59 6.27
CA ALA A 67 -16.70 4.90 6.00
C ALA A 67 -16.38 5.12 4.51
N GLU A 68 -16.50 6.36 4.07
CA GLU A 68 -16.26 6.79 2.69
C GLU A 68 -14.92 7.52 2.62
N LEU A 69 -14.05 7.08 1.71
CA LEU A 69 -12.76 7.72 1.44
C LEU A 69 -12.89 8.70 0.28
N SER A 70 -12.28 9.87 0.43
CA SER A 70 -12.11 10.87 -0.62
C SER A 70 -10.69 11.41 -0.63
N GLU A 71 -10.20 11.75 -1.82
CA GLU A 71 -8.88 12.33 -2.06
C GLU A 71 -9.01 13.77 -2.55
N ARG A 72 -8.11 14.67 -2.13
CA ARG A 72 -8.11 16.08 -2.56
C ARG A 72 -6.71 16.65 -2.75
N GLY A 73 -6.56 17.48 -3.80
CA GLY A 73 -5.35 18.26 -4.06
C GLY A 73 -4.19 17.44 -4.63
N GLU A 74 -3.15 18.14 -5.06
CA GLU A 74 -1.99 17.54 -5.75
C GLU A 74 -1.12 16.66 -4.84
N SER A 75 -1.11 16.94 -3.53
CA SER A 75 -0.43 16.10 -2.52
C SER A 75 -1.28 14.93 -2.03
N VAL A 76 -2.48 14.75 -2.58
CA VAL A 76 -3.44 13.68 -2.27
C VAL A 76 -3.76 13.61 -0.77
N GLN A 77 -4.40 14.66 -0.26
CA GLN A 77 -4.94 14.64 1.09
C GLN A 77 -6.08 13.64 1.17
N VAL A 78 -6.07 12.78 2.19
CA VAL A 78 -7.07 11.73 2.38
C VAL A 78 -8.07 12.18 3.44
N SER A 79 -9.36 12.08 3.13
CA SER A 79 -10.44 12.31 4.08
C SER A 79 -11.36 11.11 4.12
N ILE A 80 -11.49 10.52 5.30
CA ILE A 80 -12.35 9.36 5.58
C ILE A 80 -13.51 9.86 6.43
N ARG A 81 -14.73 9.79 5.88
CA ARG A 81 -15.96 10.23 6.54
C ARG A 81 -16.80 9.03 6.94
N SER A 82 -17.12 8.92 8.23
CA SER A 82 -18.01 7.89 8.73
C SER A 82 -19.45 8.38 8.81
N ARG A 83 -20.40 7.49 8.52
CA ARG A 83 -21.84 7.73 8.76
C ARG A 83 -22.17 7.90 10.24
N ARG A 84 -21.26 7.51 11.14
CA ARG A 84 -21.36 7.71 12.59
C ARG A 84 -21.00 9.12 13.05
N GLY A 85 -20.69 10.04 12.12
CA GLY A 85 -20.50 11.46 12.40
C GLY A 85 -19.06 11.90 12.68
N TYR A 86 -18.07 11.02 12.50
CA TYR A 86 -16.65 11.39 12.61
C TYR A 86 -15.96 11.50 11.26
N ILE A 87 -14.83 12.23 11.24
CA ILE A 87 -13.96 12.40 10.07
C ILE A 87 -12.51 12.15 10.47
N ILE A 88 -11.75 11.42 9.65
CA ILE A 88 -10.29 11.31 9.73
C ILE A 88 -9.70 12.01 8.51
N ASN A 89 -8.93 13.08 8.74
CA ASN A 89 -8.14 13.74 7.71
C ASN A 89 -6.68 13.34 7.85
N LEU A 90 -6.05 12.96 6.75
CA LEU A 90 -4.66 12.55 6.70
C LEU A 90 -3.94 13.35 5.62
N GLN A 91 -2.95 14.11 6.05
CA GLN A 91 -2.11 14.96 5.20
C GLN A 91 -0.67 14.49 5.28
N THR A 92 0.04 14.62 4.17
CA THR A 92 1.45 14.29 4.09
C THR A 92 2.27 15.44 3.49
N GLY A 93 3.52 15.54 3.91
CA GLY A 93 4.52 16.46 3.37
C GLY A 93 5.90 15.80 3.35
N ASP A 94 6.87 16.44 2.70
CA ASP A 94 8.26 15.97 2.80
C ASP A 94 8.76 16.16 4.24
N ALA A 95 9.50 15.17 4.75
CA ALA A 95 10.08 15.24 6.07
C ALA A 95 11.11 16.36 6.13
N ASN A 96 10.97 17.23 7.14
CA ASN A 96 11.94 18.30 7.41
C ASN A 96 12.62 18.09 8.77
N PRO A 97 13.78 17.42 8.82
CA PRO A 97 14.50 17.16 10.07
C PRO A 97 14.84 18.43 10.86
N ALA A 98 15.04 19.56 10.18
CA ALA A 98 15.36 20.83 10.82
C ALA A 98 14.15 21.47 11.54
N PHE A 99 12.94 21.00 11.28
CA PHE A 99 11.70 21.51 11.87
C PHE A 99 11.11 20.48 12.83
N SER A 100 11.20 20.65 14.14
CA SER A 100 10.81 19.62 15.11
C SER A 100 9.31 19.28 15.09
N LEU A 101 8.94 18.09 15.60
CA LEU A 101 7.53 17.70 15.74
C LEU A 101 6.73 18.69 16.61
N ALA A 102 7.37 19.27 17.64
CA ALA A 102 6.75 20.29 18.47
C ALA A 102 6.48 21.58 17.66
N GLN A 103 7.40 21.97 16.77
CA GLN A 103 7.19 23.10 15.87
C GLN A 103 6.08 22.82 14.84
N MET A 104 5.91 21.57 14.39
CA MET A 104 4.77 21.18 13.54
C MET A 104 3.43 21.31 14.26
N ILE A 105 3.35 20.86 15.51
CA ILE A 105 2.15 21.05 16.34
C ILE A 105 1.89 22.54 16.56
N ALA A 106 2.91 23.33 16.90
CA ALA A 106 2.75 24.77 17.06
C ALA A 106 2.25 25.44 15.77
N LYS A 107 2.74 25.02 14.60
CA LYS A 107 2.25 25.51 13.30
C LYS A 107 0.77 25.16 13.07
N LEU A 108 0.35 23.96 13.47
CA LEU A 108 -1.05 23.52 13.42
C LEU A 108 -1.93 24.39 14.35
N GLU A 109 -1.47 24.64 15.57
CA GLU A 109 -2.14 25.47 16.57
C GLU A 109 -2.26 26.93 16.10
N THR A 110 -1.20 27.51 15.53
CA THR A 110 -1.27 28.84 14.91
C THR A 110 -2.34 28.93 13.83
N LYS A 111 -2.64 27.85 13.11
CA LYS A 111 -3.66 27.84 12.07
C LYS A 111 -5.08 27.62 12.60
N TYR A 112 -5.24 26.81 13.65
CA TYR A 112 -6.57 26.30 14.04
C TYR A 112 -6.98 26.57 15.49
N LEU A 113 -6.05 26.94 16.39
CA LEU A 113 -6.29 27.18 17.82
C LEU A 113 -6.30 28.68 18.15
N GLY A 114 -7.33 29.11 18.88
CA GLY A 114 -7.46 30.45 19.43
C GLY A 114 -8.82 31.10 19.14
N GLU A 115 -8.94 32.37 19.49
CA GLU A 115 -10.16 33.14 19.28
C GLU A 115 -10.53 33.24 17.79
N GLY A 116 -11.81 33.06 17.46
CA GLY A 116 -12.31 33.09 16.08
C GLY A 116 -11.93 31.90 15.20
N LYS A 117 -11.20 30.90 15.74
CA LYS A 117 -10.76 29.71 15.01
C LYS A 117 -11.58 28.46 15.39
N PRO A 118 -11.52 27.38 14.58
CA PRO A 118 -12.33 26.19 14.84
C PRO A 118 -12.00 25.46 16.15
N TRP A 119 -10.77 25.56 16.66
CA TRP A 119 -10.39 25.00 17.97
C TRP A 119 -10.26 26.14 18.96
N LYS A 120 -10.99 26.06 20.07
CA LYS A 120 -10.99 27.09 21.11
C LYS A 120 -9.90 26.85 22.15
N GLN A 121 -9.72 25.59 22.55
CA GLN A 121 -8.77 25.23 23.60
C GLN A 121 -8.04 23.92 23.31
N LYS A 122 -6.84 23.79 23.89
CA LYS A 122 -6.06 22.56 23.93
C LYS A 122 -6.33 21.86 25.25
N LEU A 123 -6.77 20.61 25.18
CA LEU A 123 -7.09 19.79 26.34
C LEU A 123 -5.87 19.00 26.85
N GLY A 124 -4.91 18.73 25.95
CA GLY A 124 -3.68 18.04 26.33
C GLY A 124 -2.80 17.70 25.13
N GLY A 125 -1.63 17.17 25.42
CA GLY A 125 -0.74 16.59 24.41
C GLY A 125 0.33 15.72 25.03
N ARG A 126 0.81 14.75 24.26
CA ARG A 126 1.84 13.80 24.69
C ARG A 126 2.70 13.39 23.51
N THR A 127 3.95 13.02 23.80
CA THR A 127 4.76 12.27 22.85
C THR A 127 4.23 10.84 22.75
N SER A 128 4.29 10.26 21.55
CA SER A 128 3.82 8.91 21.29
C SER A 128 4.54 8.29 20.09
N LYS A 129 4.05 7.14 19.64
CA LYS A 129 4.54 6.43 18.46
C LYS A 129 3.38 6.14 17.51
N LEU A 130 3.59 6.35 16.22
CA LEU A 130 2.67 5.93 15.16
C LEU A 130 3.42 4.98 14.23
N ALA A 131 3.06 3.70 14.22
CA ALA A 131 3.78 2.67 13.45
C ALA A 131 5.31 2.81 13.62
N SER A 132 5.72 2.94 14.89
CA SER A 132 7.10 3.14 15.35
C SER A 132 7.79 4.47 15.01
N LEU A 133 7.13 5.34 14.22
CA LEU A 133 7.57 6.70 14.01
C LEU A 133 7.38 7.52 15.28
N ASN A 134 8.32 8.42 15.57
CA ASN A 134 8.13 9.42 16.64
C ASN A 134 6.93 10.30 16.29
N ALA A 135 6.02 10.46 17.25
CA ALA A 135 4.81 11.23 17.07
C ALA A 135 4.52 12.15 18.27
N ILE A 136 3.70 13.16 18.02
CA ILE A 136 3.03 13.95 19.06
C ILE A 136 1.53 13.83 18.84
N GLU A 137 0.82 13.45 19.89
CA GLU A 137 -0.62 13.50 19.97
C GLU A 137 -1.04 14.78 20.71
N ALA A 138 -2.06 15.46 20.20
CA ALA A 138 -2.67 16.59 20.87
C ALA A 138 -4.19 16.53 20.76
N LEU A 139 -4.86 16.93 21.83
CA LEU A 139 -6.32 16.94 21.94
C LEU A 139 -6.79 18.39 22.05
N TYR A 140 -7.79 18.74 21.25
CA TYR A 140 -8.37 20.07 21.17
C TYR A 140 -9.89 19.99 21.20
N GLU A 141 -10.52 21.11 21.52
CA GLU A 141 -11.97 21.24 21.50
C GLU A 141 -12.38 22.62 20.99
N GLY A 142 -13.46 22.66 20.21
CA GLY A 142 -14.06 23.90 19.73
C GLY A 142 -15.27 23.62 18.84
N ALA A 143 -16.21 24.57 18.78
CA ALA A 143 -17.40 24.50 17.93
C ALA A 143 -18.16 23.15 18.00
N GLY A 144 -18.36 22.60 19.21
CA GLY A 144 -19.07 21.33 19.42
C GLY A 144 -18.32 20.07 18.96
N THR A 145 -17.06 20.21 18.51
CA THR A 145 -16.22 19.13 18.03
C THR A 145 -15.01 18.95 18.93
N ARG A 146 -14.68 17.70 19.26
CA ARG A 146 -13.40 17.33 19.87
C ARG A 146 -12.49 16.74 18.80
N VAL A 147 -11.22 17.16 18.83
CA VAL A 147 -10.25 16.93 17.77
C VAL A 147 -9.00 16.30 18.33
N LYS A 148 -8.60 15.13 17.80
CA LYS A 148 -7.33 14.49 18.12
C LYS A 148 -6.40 14.57 16.92
N ALA A 149 -5.31 15.30 17.06
CA ALA A 149 -4.27 15.41 16.04
C ALA A 149 -3.08 14.51 16.42
N VAL A 150 -2.58 13.76 15.45
CA VAL A 150 -1.37 12.94 15.54
C VAL A 150 -0.42 13.42 14.46
N VAL A 151 0.72 13.98 14.87
CA VAL A 151 1.78 14.41 13.97
C VAL A 151 2.95 13.45 14.13
N ALA A 152 3.36 12.79 13.05
CA ALA A 152 4.44 11.82 13.06
C ALA A 152 5.48 12.10 11.97
N ARG A 153 6.74 11.75 12.25
CA ARG A 153 7.85 11.93 11.30
C ARG A 153 8.43 10.60 10.85
N GLY A 154 8.37 10.35 9.55
CA GLY A 154 9.14 9.33 8.86
C GLY A 154 10.48 9.87 8.34
N ALA A 155 11.30 9.00 7.77
CA ALA A 155 12.58 9.38 7.18
C ALA A 155 12.45 10.29 5.94
N LYS A 156 11.34 10.18 5.19
CA LYS A 156 11.06 10.96 3.97
C LYS A 156 9.75 11.74 4.03
N THR A 157 8.80 11.29 4.85
CA THR A 157 7.44 11.82 4.90
C THR A 157 7.08 12.27 6.31
N ASP A 158 6.55 13.48 6.43
CA ASP A 158 5.85 13.97 7.61
C ASP A 158 4.35 13.69 7.47
N PHE A 159 3.71 13.17 8.53
CA PHE A 159 2.31 12.79 8.57
C PHE A 159 1.55 13.65 9.57
N VAL A 160 0.38 14.15 9.16
CA VAL A 160 -0.57 14.86 10.03
C VAL A 160 -1.93 14.18 9.91
N ILE A 161 -2.33 13.47 10.96
CA ILE A 161 -3.60 12.73 11.04
C ILE A 161 -4.51 13.44 12.03
N ILE A 162 -5.69 13.86 11.61
CA ILE A 162 -6.61 14.63 12.45
C ILE A 162 -7.96 13.93 12.47
N PHE A 163 -8.38 13.51 13.65
CA PHE A 163 -9.69 12.93 13.92
C PHE A 163 -10.62 14.00 14.48
N PHE A 164 -11.80 14.12 13.90
CA PHE A 164 -12.86 15.03 14.32
C PHE A 164 -14.08 14.19 14.70
N ALA A 165 -14.62 14.41 15.90
CA ALA A 165 -15.91 13.83 16.31
C ALA A 165 -16.67 14.82 17.21
N PRO A 166 -18.02 14.75 17.26
CA PRO A 166 -18.81 15.52 18.21
C PRO A 166 -18.34 15.27 19.65
N VAL A 167 -18.32 16.30 20.49
CA VAL A 167 -17.84 16.19 21.88
C VAL A 167 -18.57 15.07 22.63
N GLU A 168 -19.88 14.96 22.45
CA GLU A 168 -20.76 13.99 23.13
C GLU A 168 -20.50 12.52 22.75
N SER A 169 -19.98 12.27 21.54
CA SER A 169 -19.74 10.92 21.02
C SER A 169 -18.25 10.60 20.87
N PHE A 170 -17.36 11.54 21.18
CA PHE A 170 -15.92 11.41 20.94
C PHE A 170 -15.34 10.15 21.59
N GLU A 171 -15.56 9.93 22.89
CA GLU A 171 -15.00 8.77 23.61
C GLU A 171 -15.50 7.44 23.04
N LYS A 172 -16.76 7.41 22.60
CA LYS A 172 -17.37 6.24 21.96
C LYS A 172 -16.89 6.00 20.53
N LEU A 173 -16.28 6.99 19.87
CA LEU A 173 -15.81 6.90 18.48
C LEU A 173 -14.28 6.84 18.40
N GLU A 174 -13.58 7.23 19.47
CA GLU A 174 -12.12 7.27 19.52
C GLU A 174 -11.50 5.86 19.31
N TYR A 175 -12.19 4.79 19.74
CA TYR A 175 -11.69 3.44 19.52
C TYR A 175 -11.53 3.11 18.03
N GLU A 176 -12.39 3.64 17.15
CA GLU A 176 -12.26 3.45 15.69
C GLU A 176 -11.06 4.19 15.14
N PHE A 177 -10.79 5.39 15.67
CA PHE A 177 -9.60 6.13 15.30
C PHE A 177 -8.33 5.44 15.79
N ASN A 178 -8.31 4.93 17.02
CA ASN A 178 -7.19 4.16 17.54
C ASN A 178 -6.99 2.86 16.74
N TRP A 179 -8.08 2.19 16.33
CA TRP A 179 -8.02 1.04 15.41
C TRP A 179 -7.44 1.43 14.05
N PHE A 180 -7.86 2.57 13.49
CA PHE A 180 -7.30 3.12 12.25
C PHE A 180 -5.78 3.34 12.39
N LEU A 181 -5.32 3.98 13.47
CA LEU A 181 -3.90 4.23 13.73
C LEU A 181 -3.12 2.93 13.90
N SER A 182 -3.70 1.90 14.51
CA SER A 182 -3.05 0.57 14.66
C SER A 182 -2.91 -0.19 13.34
N ASN A 183 -3.74 0.15 12.34
CA ASN A 183 -3.70 -0.43 10.98
C ASN A 183 -3.12 0.54 9.95
N PHE A 184 -2.55 1.65 10.41
CA PHE A 184 -1.80 2.57 9.56
C PHE A 184 -0.38 2.02 9.42
N SER A 185 0.11 1.94 8.19
CA SER A 185 1.49 1.52 7.91
C SER A 185 2.15 2.54 6.98
N PRO A 186 3.15 3.30 7.47
CA PRO A 186 3.93 4.19 6.61
C PRO A 186 4.70 3.37 5.57
N ASN A 187 5.23 4.04 4.56
CA ASN A 187 6.14 3.40 3.63
C ASN A 187 7.33 2.79 4.41
N PRO A 188 7.80 1.55 4.13
CA PRO A 188 8.99 1.00 4.78
C PRO A 188 10.23 1.92 4.69
N ALA A 189 10.32 2.72 3.63
CA ALA A 189 11.37 3.74 3.46
C ALA A 189 11.27 4.90 4.46
N ASP A 190 10.15 5.07 5.16
CA ASP A 190 9.93 6.05 6.22
C ASP A 190 10.27 5.51 7.62
N LEU A 191 10.40 4.19 7.78
CA LEU A 191 10.70 3.57 9.07
C LEU A 191 12.17 3.79 9.49
N PRO A 192 12.45 3.89 10.82
CA PRO A 192 13.81 3.89 11.36
C PRO A 192 14.59 2.65 10.92
N ALA A 193 15.93 2.73 10.82
CA ALA A 193 16.74 1.63 10.28
C ALA A 193 16.56 0.29 11.03
N ALA A 194 16.44 0.31 12.36
CA ALA A 194 16.20 -0.89 13.17
C ALA A 194 14.79 -1.48 12.95
N GLU A 195 13.76 -0.63 12.84
CA GLU A 195 12.39 -1.07 12.52
C GLU A 195 12.26 -1.52 11.07
N ARG A 196 12.93 -0.82 10.15
CA ARG A 196 13.04 -1.21 8.75
C ARG A 196 13.72 -2.57 8.67
N ALA A 197 14.81 -2.78 9.41
CA ALA A 197 15.46 -4.08 9.53
C ALA A 197 14.55 -5.13 10.19
N ALA A 198 13.68 -4.77 11.15
CA ALA A 198 12.73 -5.68 11.80
C ALA A 198 11.47 -5.97 10.97
N VAL A 199 11.09 -5.09 10.04
CA VAL A 199 10.03 -5.27 9.02
C VAL A 199 10.58 -5.96 7.76
N LEU A 200 11.89 -5.85 7.52
CA LEU A 200 12.66 -6.60 6.52
C LEU A 200 13.24 -7.91 7.09
N ALA A 201 13.26 -8.12 8.41
CA ALA A 201 13.66 -9.37 9.06
C ALA A 201 12.69 -10.55 8.85
N PRO A 202 11.35 -10.39 8.75
CA PRO A 202 10.45 -11.49 8.40
C PRO A 202 10.58 -11.87 6.92
N ILE A 203 11.41 -11.14 6.18
CA ILE A 203 11.69 -11.30 4.77
C ILE A 203 12.98 -12.16 4.61
N GLN A 204 13.85 -12.28 5.62
CA GLN A 204 15.08 -13.11 5.55
C GLN A 204 15.25 -14.17 6.66
N ALA A 205 14.37 -14.22 7.66
CA ALA A 205 14.36 -15.32 8.63
C ALA A 205 13.82 -16.61 7.99
N ALA A 206 14.57 -17.70 8.14
CA ALA A 206 14.36 -19.02 7.54
C ALA A 206 13.01 -19.67 7.91
N ILE A 207 11.93 -19.28 7.23
CA ILE A 207 10.78 -20.16 7.07
C ILE A 207 11.15 -21.09 5.92
N ALA A 208 11.24 -22.39 6.21
CA ALA A 208 11.58 -23.39 5.21
C ALA A 208 10.75 -23.16 3.94
N PRO A 209 11.39 -23.09 2.76
CA PRO A 209 10.67 -22.86 1.52
C PRO A 209 9.66 -23.99 1.32
N LYS A 210 8.49 -23.62 0.83
CA LYS A 210 7.47 -24.58 0.41
C LYS A 210 7.77 -25.00 -1.02
N ARG A 211 7.44 -26.24 -1.36
CA ARG A 211 7.63 -26.78 -2.71
C ARG A 211 6.28 -26.97 -3.38
N PHE A 212 6.16 -26.43 -4.60
CA PHE A 212 5.08 -26.74 -5.52
C PHE A 212 5.56 -27.84 -6.47
N ASP A 213 4.97 -29.03 -6.35
CA ASP A 213 5.30 -30.19 -7.17
C ASP A 213 4.01 -30.91 -7.58
N ARG A 214 3.55 -30.58 -8.79
CA ARG A 214 2.31 -31.11 -9.35
C ARG A 214 2.63 -31.62 -10.76
N ALA A 215 2.44 -32.91 -10.98
CA ALA A 215 2.86 -33.58 -12.22
C ALA A 215 2.22 -32.96 -13.46
N GLU A 216 0.94 -32.57 -13.35
CA GLU A 216 0.14 -31.98 -14.43
C GLU A 216 0.72 -30.65 -14.95
N TYR A 217 1.44 -29.91 -14.12
CA TYR A 217 2.06 -28.64 -14.52
C TYR A 217 3.40 -28.85 -15.27
N GLY A 218 4.06 -30.00 -15.13
CA GLY A 218 5.35 -30.29 -15.79
C GLY A 218 6.54 -29.52 -15.26
N TYR A 219 6.46 -28.98 -14.04
CA TYR A 219 7.59 -28.33 -13.38
C TYR A 219 7.49 -28.48 -11.86
N THR A 220 8.60 -28.20 -11.18
CA THR A 220 8.63 -27.94 -9.74
C THR A 220 9.19 -26.57 -9.46
N ILE A 221 8.76 -25.93 -8.37
CA ILE A 221 9.34 -24.67 -7.92
C ILE A 221 9.23 -24.55 -6.41
N GLU A 222 10.22 -23.91 -5.79
CA GLU A 222 10.17 -23.54 -4.37
C GLU A 222 9.73 -22.09 -4.24
N TYR A 223 9.00 -21.79 -3.16
CA TYR A 223 8.49 -20.46 -2.87
C TYR A 223 8.59 -20.17 -1.36
N PRO A 224 8.63 -18.88 -0.97
CA PRO A 224 8.82 -18.52 0.44
C PRO A 224 7.74 -19.14 1.33
N GLY A 225 8.12 -19.69 2.49
CA GLY A 225 7.19 -20.44 3.33
C GLY A 225 6.05 -19.59 3.92
N ASN A 226 6.21 -18.27 3.98
CA ASN A 226 5.18 -17.31 4.35
C ASN A 226 4.32 -16.83 3.16
N TRP A 227 4.57 -17.27 1.95
CA TRP A 227 3.73 -16.98 0.79
C TRP A 227 2.63 -18.04 0.63
N ASP A 228 1.54 -17.63 0.00
CA ASP A 228 0.44 -18.48 -0.39
C ASP A 228 0.57 -18.87 -1.86
N ALA A 229 0.31 -20.15 -2.14
CA ALA A 229 0.15 -20.67 -3.49
C ALA A 229 -1.35 -20.81 -3.78
N SER A 230 -1.78 -20.31 -4.91
CA SER A 230 -3.15 -20.44 -5.42
C SER A 230 -3.14 -20.93 -6.87
N ARG A 231 -4.28 -21.47 -7.31
CA ARG A 231 -4.49 -21.97 -8.66
C ARG A 231 -5.68 -21.23 -9.28
N PRO A 232 -5.46 -20.03 -9.84
CA PRO A 232 -6.56 -19.25 -10.42
C PRO A 232 -7.17 -19.93 -11.65
N SER A 233 -6.48 -20.89 -12.27
CA SER A 233 -7.02 -21.79 -13.29
C SER A 233 -6.25 -23.11 -13.30
N GLU A 234 -6.75 -24.10 -14.05
CA GLU A 234 -6.11 -25.43 -14.19
C GLU A 234 -4.67 -25.36 -14.72
N ASN A 235 -4.35 -24.33 -15.51
CA ASN A 235 -3.06 -24.17 -16.16
C ASN A 235 -2.19 -23.07 -15.54
N THR A 236 -2.62 -22.45 -14.43
CA THR A 236 -1.88 -21.36 -13.79
C THR A 236 -1.64 -21.64 -12.32
N ALA A 237 -0.39 -21.54 -11.88
CA ALA A 237 -0.03 -21.42 -10.47
C ALA A 237 0.35 -19.98 -10.17
N SER A 238 -0.06 -19.47 -9.00
CA SER A 238 0.23 -18.11 -8.54
C SER A 238 0.72 -18.13 -7.10
N PHE A 239 1.79 -17.39 -6.83
CA PHE A 239 2.45 -17.30 -5.54
C PHE A 239 2.53 -15.84 -5.10
N SER A 240 2.00 -15.52 -3.93
CA SER A 240 1.98 -14.15 -3.40
C SER A 240 2.15 -14.12 -1.88
N GLY A 241 2.57 -12.98 -1.34
CA GLY A 241 2.59 -12.78 0.10
C GLY A 241 1.19 -12.82 0.72
N LYS A 242 1.13 -12.91 2.05
CA LYS A 242 -0.12 -12.90 2.82
C LYS A 242 -0.86 -11.57 2.67
N THR A 243 -2.19 -11.60 2.65
CA THR A 243 -3.04 -10.41 2.70
C THR A 243 -2.64 -9.51 3.88
N GLY A 244 -2.55 -8.20 3.64
CA GLY A 244 -2.07 -7.23 4.64
C GLY A 244 -0.56 -7.06 4.69
N THR A 245 0.22 -7.85 3.94
CA THR A 245 1.68 -7.64 3.82
C THR A 245 2.05 -6.89 2.54
N PRO A 246 3.21 -6.19 2.50
CA PRO A 246 3.69 -5.55 1.27
C PRO A 246 3.88 -6.53 0.09
N ALA A 247 4.13 -7.80 0.40
CA ALA A 247 4.30 -8.90 -0.55
C ALA A 247 2.97 -9.38 -1.18
N TYR A 248 1.80 -8.96 -0.68
CA TYR A 248 0.50 -9.39 -1.22
C TYR A 248 0.29 -8.96 -2.68
N GLN A 249 0.75 -7.76 -3.03
CA GLN A 249 0.67 -7.23 -4.41
C GLN A 249 1.81 -7.73 -5.30
N VAL A 250 2.71 -8.53 -4.75
CA VAL A 250 3.82 -9.15 -5.47
C VAL A 250 3.39 -10.56 -5.84
N VAL A 251 3.40 -10.84 -7.14
CA VAL A 251 2.93 -12.10 -7.68
C VAL A 251 4.01 -12.72 -8.54
N VAL A 252 4.41 -13.94 -8.20
CA VAL A 252 5.08 -14.83 -9.15
C VAL A 252 4.02 -15.79 -9.67
N SER A 253 3.84 -15.86 -10.99
CA SER A 253 2.87 -16.77 -11.61
C SER A 253 3.52 -17.58 -12.72
N ILE A 254 3.10 -18.83 -12.86
CA ILE A 254 3.51 -19.70 -13.96
C ILE A 254 2.27 -20.20 -14.66
N GLN A 255 2.15 -19.87 -15.94
CA GLN A 255 1.04 -20.29 -16.79
C GLN A 255 1.54 -21.24 -17.87
N ASN A 256 0.85 -22.36 -18.05
CA ASN A 256 1.03 -23.25 -19.18
C ASN A 256 0.08 -22.83 -20.30
N VAL A 257 0.63 -22.54 -21.48
CA VAL A 257 -0.17 -22.20 -22.66
C VAL A 257 0.15 -23.18 -23.78
N ARG A 258 -0.87 -23.55 -24.56
CA ARG A 258 -0.74 -24.34 -25.78
C ARG A 258 -1.26 -23.52 -26.95
N PRO A 259 -0.42 -22.75 -27.64
CA PRO A 259 -0.87 -21.96 -28.78
C PRO A 259 -1.40 -22.87 -29.89
N ALA A 260 -2.58 -22.55 -30.42
CA ALA A 260 -3.31 -23.45 -31.34
C ALA A 260 -2.55 -23.77 -32.64
N THR A 261 -1.70 -22.85 -33.09
CA THR A 261 -0.96 -22.95 -34.36
C THR A 261 0.46 -23.46 -34.20
N ALA A 262 0.96 -23.63 -32.98
CA ALA A 262 2.33 -24.06 -32.74
C ALA A 262 2.48 -25.55 -33.03
N LYS A 263 3.49 -25.92 -33.82
CA LYS A 263 3.87 -27.30 -34.14
C LYS A 263 5.19 -27.68 -33.50
N THR A 264 6.02 -26.69 -33.17
CA THR A 264 7.30 -26.90 -32.50
C THR A 264 7.35 -26.19 -31.15
N PRO A 265 8.25 -26.60 -30.23
CA PRO A 265 8.44 -25.88 -28.97
C PRO A 265 8.87 -24.41 -29.15
N GLY A 266 9.70 -24.14 -30.17
CA GLY A 266 10.10 -22.77 -30.53
C GLY A 266 8.91 -21.91 -30.95
N GLU A 267 8.07 -22.42 -31.86
CA GLU A 267 6.84 -21.73 -32.28
C GLU A 267 5.88 -21.48 -31.12
N ALA A 268 5.76 -22.43 -30.19
CA ALA A 268 4.93 -22.26 -28.99
C ALA A 268 5.42 -21.08 -28.15
N THR A 269 6.74 -20.91 -28.03
CA THR A 269 7.37 -19.81 -27.29
C THR A 269 7.12 -18.45 -27.95
N ASP A 270 7.34 -18.36 -29.26
CA ASP A 270 7.18 -17.11 -30.00
C ASP A 270 5.71 -16.67 -30.06
N GLN A 271 4.79 -17.63 -30.28
CA GLN A 271 3.36 -17.34 -30.27
C GLN A 271 2.87 -16.95 -28.87
N ALA A 272 3.33 -17.62 -27.81
CA ALA A 272 3.00 -17.25 -26.43
C ALA A 272 3.49 -15.83 -26.09
N LEU A 273 4.68 -15.43 -26.55
CA LEU A 273 5.17 -14.05 -26.37
C LEU A 273 4.29 -13.04 -27.12
N LYS A 274 3.91 -13.36 -28.37
CA LYS A 274 3.03 -12.51 -29.18
C LYS A 274 1.67 -12.32 -28.51
N ASP A 275 1.06 -13.40 -28.03
CA ASP A 275 -0.25 -13.37 -27.38
C ASP A 275 -0.21 -12.60 -26.05
N LEU A 276 0.86 -12.77 -25.26
CA LEU A 276 1.09 -12.01 -24.05
C LEU A 276 1.19 -10.50 -24.33
N LYS A 277 1.98 -10.09 -25.33
CA LYS A 277 2.11 -8.68 -25.71
C LYS A 277 0.77 -8.10 -26.16
N ALA A 278 0.01 -8.85 -26.96
CA ALA A 278 -1.31 -8.44 -27.44
C ALA A 278 -2.32 -8.27 -26.29
N SER A 279 -2.38 -9.22 -25.35
CA SER A 279 -3.23 -9.13 -24.16
C SER A 279 -2.87 -7.92 -23.29
N LEU A 280 -1.60 -7.73 -22.96
CA LEU A 280 -1.16 -6.59 -22.14
C LEU A 280 -1.41 -5.24 -22.80
N SER A 281 -1.23 -5.14 -24.12
CA SER A 281 -1.47 -3.90 -24.88
C SER A 281 -2.96 -3.54 -24.93
N ARG A 282 -3.84 -4.55 -24.93
CA ARG A 282 -5.29 -4.39 -24.96
C ARG A 282 -5.87 -4.10 -23.57
N GLU A 283 -5.36 -4.75 -22.54
CA GLU A 283 -5.97 -4.76 -21.20
C GLU A 283 -5.38 -3.73 -20.23
N ALA A 284 -4.15 -3.26 -20.49
CA ALA A 284 -3.46 -2.34 -19.58
C ALA A 284 -3.18 -0.97 -20.21
N LYS A 285 -3.37 0.10 -19.43
CA LYS A 285 -3.06 1.47 -19.88
C LYS A 285 -1.57 1.73 -19.77
N GLY A 286 -1.02 2.49 -20.72
CA GLY A 286 0.39 2.91 -20.66
C GLY A 286 1.39 1.75 -20.71
N PHE A 287 1.02 0.66 -21.39
CA PHE A 287 1.90 -0.48 -21.68
C PHE A 287 3.15 -0.02 -22.43
N LYS A 288 4.32 -0.37 -21.91
CA LYS A 288 5.63 -0.13 -22.54
C LYS A 288 6.54 -1.32 -22.32
N ILE A 289 7.22 -1.74 -23.39
CA ILE A 289 8.31 -2.71 -23.32
C ILE A 289 9.58 -1.96 -22.91
N VAL A 290 10.18 -2.39 -21.80
CA VAL A 290 11.44 -1.82 -21.29
C VAL A 290 12.62 -2.61 -21.84
N GLU A 291 12.49 -3.93 -21.92
CA GLU A 291 13.53 -4.83 -22.42
C GLU A 291 12.87 -6.05 -23.07
N GLU A 292 13.41 -6.52 -24.19
CA GLU A 292 13.06 -7.82 -24.79
C GLU A 292 14.34 -8.45 -25.31
N LYS A 293 14.64 -9.70 -24.91
CA LYS A 293 15.87 -10.39 -25.34
C LYS A 293 15.70 -11.92 -25.39
N PRO A 294 16.52 -12.62 -26.18
CA PRO A 294 16.61 -14.07 -26.07
C PRO A 294 17.12 -14.50 -24.69
N LEU A 295 16.69 -15.67 -24.24
CA LEU A 295 17.08 -16.28 -22.98
C LEU A 295 17.50 -17.73 -23.23
N THR A 296 18.62 -18.15 -22.63
CA THR A 296 18.96 -19.56 -22.50
C THR A 296 18.75 -19.99 -21.06
N TYR A 297 17.75 -20.84 -20.83
CA TYR A 297 17.54 -21.47 -19.53
C TYR A 297 18.43 -22.71 -19.43
N ARG A 298 19.14 -22.85 -18.30
CA ARG A 298 19.96 -24.01 -17.98
C ARG A 298 19.67 -24.49 -16.57
N ASN A 299 19.29 -25.76 -16.44
CA ASN A 299 19.12 -26.41 -15.16
C ASN A 299 19.52 -27.89 -15.29
N GLY A 300 20.63 -28.27 -14.65
CA GLY A 300 21.26 -29.58 -14.87
C GLY A 300 21.62 -29.79 -16.34
N ASN A 301 21.18 -30.92 -16.91
CA ASN A 301 21.42 -31.29 -18.31
C ASN A 301 20.40 -30.66 -19.29
N LEU A 302 19.42 -29.92 -18.79
CA LEU A 302 18.39 -29.30 -19.61
C LEU A 302 18.82 -27.90 -20.04
N SER A 303 18.87 -27.67 -21.35
CA SER A 303 19.11 -26.36 -21.96
C SER A 303 17.95 -26.01 -22.90
N LEU A 304 17.26 -24.91 -22.64
CA LEU A 304 16.12 -24.46 -23.43
C LEU A 304 16.33 -23.03 -23.91
N SER A 305 16.03 -22.80 -25.19
CA SER A 305 15.99 -21.46 -25.77
C SER A 305 14.59 -20.88 -25.56
N GLY A 306 14.53 -19.66 -25.04
CA GLY A 306 13.28 -18.94 -24.89
C GLY A 306 13.44 -17.43 -24.92
N ARG A 307 12.50 -16.72 -24.31
CA ARG A 307 12.39 -15.26 -24.40
C ARG A 307 12.24 -14.63 -23.03
N GLN A 308 12.90 -13.50 -22.82
CA GLN A 308 12.69 -12.64 -21.68
C GLN A 308 12.11 -11.31 -22.14
N ILE A 309 11.12 -10.81 -21.41
CA ILE A 309 10.59 -9.47 -21.61
C ILE A 309 10.37 -8.79 -20.25
N LEU A 310 10.77 -7.53 -20.14
CA LEU A 310 10.44 -6.64 -19.04
C LEU A 310 9.50 -5.57 -19.57
N VAL A 311 8.33 -5.44 -18.95
CA VAL A 311 7.33 -4.45 -19.33
C VAL A 311 6.92 -3.61 -18.15
N THR A 312 6.36 -2.44 -18.45
CA THR A 312 5.66 -1.59 -17.51
C THR A 312 4.25 -1.33 -18.01
N TYR A 313 3.29 -1.21 -17.11
CA TYR A 313 1.92 -0.84 -17.46
C TYR A 313 1.20 -0.29 -16.23
N THR A 314 0.05 0.34 -16.42
CA THR A 314 -0.82 0.84 -15.36
C THR A 314 -2.08 -0.02 -15.30
N TYR A 315 -2.37 -0.54 -14.12
CA TYR A 315 -3.56 -1.32 -13.82
C TYR A 315 -4.19 -0.77 -12.53
N SER A 316 -5.50 -0.50 -12.55
CA SER A 316 -6.23 0.08 -11.40
C SER A 316 -5.58 1.34 -10.81
N GLY A 317 -5.02 2.20 -11.65
CA GLY A 317 -4.37 3.46 -11.24
C GLY A 317 -2.96 3.31 -10.69
N GLU A 318 -2.45 2.08 -10.54
CA GLU A 318 -1.09 1.80 -10.06
C GLU A 318 -0.19 1.32 -11.20
N ARG A 319 1.07 1.77 -11.20
CA ARG A 319 2.06 1.36 -12.19
C ARG A 319 2.75 0.08 -11.73
N TYR A 320 2.75 -0.93 -12.60
CA TYR A 320 3.37 -2.23 -12.39
C TYR A 320 4.56 -2.41 -13.31
N ARG A 321 5.54 -3.17 -12.81
CA ARG A 321 6.58 -3.81 -13.62
C ARG A 321 6.33 -5.30 -13.64
N LYS A 322 6.49 -5.89 -14.83
CA LYS A 322 6.35 -7.34 -15.03
C LYS A 322 7.56 -7.86 -15.81
N LEU A 323 8.35 -8.71 -15.17
CA LEU A 323 9.40 -9.51 -15.81
C LEU A 323 8.80 -10.85 -16.18
N THR A 324 8.92 -11.25 -17.43
CA THR A 324 8.39 -12.52 -17.93
C THR A 324 9.46 -13.29 -18.66
N LEU A 325 9.55 -14.59 -18.35
CA LEU A 325 10.35 -15.57 -19.05
C LEU A 325 9.40 -16.57 -19.70
N ILE A 326 9.52 -16.73 -21.01
CA ILE A 326 8.74 -17.72 -21.77
C ILE A 326 9.71 -18.80 -22.22
N LEU A 327 9.47 -20.02 -21.77
CA LEU A 327 10.27 -21.20 -22.08
C LEU A 327 9.38 -22.29 -22.65
N PRO A 328 9.82 -23.02 -23.69
CA PRO A 328 9.10 -24.19 -24.15
C PRO A 328 9.15 -25.32 -23.12
N ARG A 329 8.15 -26.20 -23.12
CA ARG A 329 8.33 -27.55 -22.59
C ARG A 329 9.33 -28.30 -23.49
N PRO A 330 10.18 -29.20 -22.96
CA PRO A 330 11.18 -29.90 -23.78
C PRO A 330 10.59 -30.69 -24.96
N THR A 331 9.34 -31.13 -24.83
CA THR A 331 8.57 -31.86 -25.84
C THR A 331 7.18 -31.23 -26.01
N GLY A 332 6.61 -31.37 -27.21
CA GLY A 332 5.27 -30.90 -27.55
C GLY A 332 5.18 -29.40 -27.85
N THR A 333 3.98 -28.85 -27.71
CA THR A 333 3.61 -27.49 -28.15
C THR A 333 3.15 -26.60 -26.98
N VAL A 334 3.56 -26.96 -25.76
CA VAL A 334 3.27 -26.19 -24.55
C VAL A 334 4.43 -25.24 -24.25
N ALA A 335 4.12 -24.00 -23.93
CA ALA A 335 5.06 -23.02 -23.40
C ALA A 335 4.70 -22.68 -21.94
N HIS A 336 5.73 -22.57 -21.10
CA HIS A 336 5.64 -22.04 -19.76
C HIS A 336 5.89 -20.54 -19.78
N ILE A 337 4.97 -19.76 -19.21
CA ILE A 337 5.10 -18.32 -19.01
C ILE A 337 5.33 -18.10 -17.52
N TRP A 338 6.58 -17.95 -17.10
CA TRP A 338 6.93 -17.53 -15.75
C TRP A 338 6.93 -16.01 -15.69
N SER A 339 6.21 -15.43 -14.73
CA SER A 339 6.04 -13.99 -14.59
C SER A 339 6.26 -13.54 -13.16
N TYR A 340 7.11 -12.54 -12.97
CA TYR A 340 7.21 -11.77 -11.73
C TYR A 340 6.58 -10.40 -11.95
N THR A 341 5.49 -10.13 -11.24
CA THR A 341 4.72 -8.89 -11.29
C THR A 341 4.74 -8.21 -9.94
N ALA A 342 5.09 -6.93 -9.90
CA ALA A 342 5.03 -6.13 -8.69
C ALA A 342 4.72 -4.67 -9.02
N PRO A 343 4.15 -3.91 -8.08
CA PRO A 343 4.14 -2.46 -8.16
C PRO A 343 5.55 -1.92 -8.44
N ASP A 344 5.63 -0.89 -9.28
CA ASP A 344 6.91 -0.33 -9.71
C ASP A 344 7.83 0.03 -8.53
N SER A 345 7.25 0.57 -7.45
CA SER A 345 7.95 0.96 -6.24
C SER A 345 8.51 -0.21 -5.41
N ARG A 346 8.00 -1.43 -5.62
CA ARG A 346 8.38 -2.65 -4.88
C ARG A 346 9.11 -3.66 -5.74
N PHE A 347 9.21 -3.42 -7.05
CA PHE A 347 9.74 -4.37 -8.02
C PHE A 347 11.20 -4.75 -7.73
N VAL A 348 12.05 -3.79 -7.34
CA VAL A 348 13.46 -4.07 -6.99
C VAL A 348 13.56 -4.74 -5.62
N GLU A 349 12.77 -4.30 -4.66
CA GLU A 349 12.75 -4.81 -3.28
C GLU A 349 12.43 -6.31 -3.23
N PHE A 350 11.42 -6.77 -3.97
CA PHE A 350 11.01 -8.17 -3.97
C PHE A 350 11.68 -9.02 -5.06
N ARG A 351 12.56 -8.43 -5.87
CA ARG A 351 13.26 -9.14 -6.93
C ARG A 351 14.07 -10.35 -6.43
N PRO A 352 14.76 -10.30 -5.28
CA PRO A 352 15.50 -11.46 -4.76
C PRO A 352 14.62 -12.70 -4.51
N TYR A 353 13.35 -12.52 -4.10
CA TYR A 353 12.41 -13.65 -3.94
C TYR A 353 12.10 -14.30 -5.27
N ALA A 354 11.77 -13.48 -6.26
CA ALA A 354 11.46 -13.95 -7.59
C ALA A 354 12.67 -14.64 -8.23
N ASP A 355 13.89 -14.12 -8.03
CA ASP A 355 15.12 -14.76 -8.51
C ASP A 355 15.42 -16.09 -7.80
N ALA A 356 15.18 -16.18 -6.48
CA ALA A 356 15.32 -17.44 -5.73
C ALA A 356 14.31 -18.50 -6.20
N MET A 357 13.05 -18.09 -6.39
CA MET A 357 12.01 -18.94 -6.97
C MET A 357 12.41 -19.40 -8.37
N LEU A 358 12.86 -18.48 -9.23
CA LEU A 358 13.30 -18.79 -10.60
C LEU A 358 14.49 -19.78 -10.59
N LYS A 359 15.44 -19.63 -9.67
CA LYS A 359 16.59 -20.53 -9.51
C LYS A 359 16.15 -21.95 -9.11
N SER A 360 15.11 -22.06 -8.28
CA SER A 360 14.53 -23.35 -7.87
C SER A 360 13.57 -23.96 -8.91
N TRP A 361 13.20 -23.20 -9.94
CA TRP A 361 12.27 -23.65 -10.95
C TRP A 361 12.95 -24.71 -11.83
N THR A 362 12.40 -25.91 -11.83
CA THR A 362 12.87 -27.04 -12.64
C THR A 362 11.76 -27.48 -13.57
N ILE A 363 11.97 -27.34 -14.87
CA ILE A 363 11.07 -27.86 -15.89
C ILE A 363 11.33 -29.36 -16.03
N LYS A 364 10.28 -30.17 -15.89
CA LYS A 364 10.38 -31.61 -16.09
C LYS A 364 10.30 -31.90 -17.59
N PRO A 365 11.18 -32.75 -18.14
CA PRO A 365 10.94 -33.35 -19.45
C PRO A 365 9.67 -34.20 -19.34
N GLY A 366 8.55 -33.72 -19.88
CA GLY A 366 7.28 -34.43 -19.79
C GLY A 366 7.29 -35.68 -20.67
N GLY A 367 6.93 -36.82 -20.09
CA GLY A 367 6.30 -37.93 -20.80
C GLY A 367 4.78 -37.78 -20.73
N GLY A 368 4.11 -38.06 -21.85
CA GLY A 368 2.64 -38.05 -22.00
C GLY A 368 2.06 -36.72 -22.44
#